data_AF-A0A2P6QGW5-F1
#
_entry.id   AF-A0A2P6QGW5-F1
#
_cell.length_a   1.000
_cell.length_b   1.000
_cell.length_c   1.000
_cell.angle_alpha   90.00
_cell.angle_beta   90.00
_cell.angle_gamma   90.00
#
_symmetry.space_group_name_H-M   'P 1'
#
loop_
_entity.id
_entity.type
_entity.pdbx_description
1 polymer ?
#
loop_
_entity_poly.entity_id
_entity_poly.type
_entity_poly.pdbx_seq_one_letter_code
_entity_poly.pdbx_strand_id
1 'polypeptide(L)'
;MMTCYTDMLLKACMDTDPSITTYLDIVERAFRNKWRIIASVFLNTEQYLVALGLVIAVNENLHKLFATFAISGGAIIIGGRKTFILITACNTLPTILLTNLSILSYVLAKGVISSLLIVGSLISVGVSGVGFHTQGGQLWNMSGIPTSMSFYIFCFAGHPVLPSIYMSMRHRHQFIKVISLGMHLNSNLMSFIIFVV
;
A
#
# COMPACT_ATOMS: atom_id res chain seq x y z
N MET A 1 5.29 6.97 14.85
CA MET A 1 5.15 8.26 15.59
C MET A 1 5.00 9.45 14.65
N MET A 2 5.84 9.62 13.62
CA MET A 2 5.75 10.75 12.69
C MET A 2 4.40 10.82 11.95
N THR A 3 3.88 9.70 11.47
CA THR A 3 2.57 9.63 10.78
C THR A 3 1.41 10.01 11.71
N CYS A 4 1.34 9.47 12.91
CA CYS A 4 0.27 9.85 13.86
C CYS A 4 0.25 11.36 14.16
N TYR A 5 1.42 12.00 14.22
CA TYR A 5 1.51 13.45 14.43
C TYR A 5 1.00 14.24 13.21
N THR A 6 1.39 13.85 12.00
CA THR A 6 0.87 14.48 10.77
C THR A 6 -0.64 14.33 10.66
N ASP A 7 -1.19 13.20 11.10
CA ASP A 7 -2.62 12.89 10.98
C ASP A 7 -3.44 13.71 12.00
N MET A 8 -2.90 13.92 13.21
CA MET A 8 -3.47 14.82 14.20
C MET A 8 -3.48 16.27 13.73
N LEU A 9 -2.36 16.74 13.16
CA LEU A 9 -2.25 18.08 12.61
C LEU A 9 -3.22 18.28 11.44
N LEU A 10 -3.28 17.30 10.53
CA LEU A 10 -4.19 17.30 9.40
C LEU A 10 -5.64 17.40 9.85
N LYS A 11 -6.04 16.59 10.85
CA LYS A 11 -7.38 16.69 11.44
C LYS A 11 -7.65 18.07 12.03
N ALA A 12 -6.71 18.63 12.77
CA ALA A 12 -6.86 19.97 13.35
C ALA A 12 -7.06 21.04 12.27
N CYS A 13 -6.32 20.96 11.15
CA CYS A 13 -6.52 21.86 10.01
C CYS A 13 -7.92 21.72 9.40
N MET A 14 -8.40 20.49 9.18
CA MET A 14 -9.72 20.24 8.60
C MET A 14 -10.89 20.58 9.55
N ASP A 15 -10.68 20.48 10.86
CA ASP A 15 -11.66 20.90 11.87
C ASP A 15 -11.75 22.44 11.97
N THR A 16 -10.67 23.14 11.64
CA THR A 16 -10.59 24.61 11.74
C THR A 16 -11.27 25.30 10.54
N ASP A 17 -11.12 24.75 9.33
CA ASP A 17 -11.68 25.34 8.11
C ASP A 17 -12.48 24.28 7.32
N PRO A 18 -13.82 24.30 7.38
CA PRO A 18 -14.67 23.33 6.69
C PRO A 18 -14.67 23.47 5.16
N SER A 19 -14.07 24.53 4.59
CA SER A 19 -13.88 24.65 3.14
C SER A 19 -12.76 23.75 2.61
N ILE A 20 -11.92 23.23 3.50
CA ILE A 20 -10.80 22.34 3.16
C ILE A 20 -11.32 20.91 3.07
N THR A 21 -11.27 20.35 1.85
CA THR A 21 -11.73 18.97 1.61
C THR A 21 -10.62 18.04 1.17
N THR A 22 -9.54 18.59 0.60
CA THR A 22 -8.40 17.84 0.09
C THR A 22 -7.09 18.31 0.71
N TYR A 23 -6.06 17.46 0.65
CA TYR A 23 -4.70 17.84 1.08
C TYR A 23 -4.18 19.07 0.32
N LEU A 24 -4.55 19.20 -0.96
CA LEU A 24 -4.13 20.31 -1.82
C LEU A 24 -4.77 21.65 -1.42
N ASP A 25 -5.98 21.64 -0.86
CA ASP A 25 -6.63 22.86 -0.38
C ASP A 25 -5.89 23.43 0.84
N ILE A 26 -5.33 22.57 1.71
CA ILE A 26 -4.47 22.97 2.83
C ILE A 26 -3.21 23.67 2.31
N VAL A 27 -2.57 23.06 1.30
CA VAL A 27 -1.36 23.61 0.68
C VAL A 27 -1.67 24.96 0.03
N GLU A 28 -2.79 25.08 -0.68
CA GLU A 28 -3.19 26.36 -1.26
C GLU A 28 -3.43 27.42 -0.19
N ARG A 29 -4.12 27.06 0.90
CA ARG A 29 -4.44 28.01 1.97
C ARG A 29 -3.20 28.53 2.68
N ALA A 30 -2.20 27.67 2.86
CA ALA A 30 -0.95 28.03 3.52
C ALA A 30 0.04 28.77 2.60
N PHE A 31 0.18 28.34 1.33
CA PHE A 31 1.27 28.79 0.47
C PHE A 31 0.83 29.53 -0.82
N ARG A 32 -0.48 29.61 -1.11
CA ARG A 32 -1.10 30.10 -2.37
C ARG A 32 -1.12 29.08 -3.52
N ASN A 33 -1.86 29.42 -4.58
CA ASN A 33 -2.16 28.55 -5.72
C ASN A 33 -0.93 28.02 -6.49
N LYS A 34 0.19 28.76 -6.56
CA LYS A 34 1.41 28.25 -7.22
C LYS A 34 1.91 26.95 -6.58
N TRP A 35 1.82 26.85 -5.25
CA TRP A 35 2.25 25.67 -4.51
C TRP A 35 1.22 24.54 -4.54
N ARG A 36 -0.07 24.87 -4.72
CA ARG A 36 -1.11 23.87 -5.00
C ARG A 36 -0.78 23.06 -6.24
N ILE A 37 -0.36 23.72 -7.32
CA ILE A 37 0.01 23.04 -8.57
C ILE A 37 1.24 22.16 -8.37
N ILE A 38 2.29 22.68 -7.72
CA ILE A 38 3.54 21.93 -7.47
C ILE A 38 3.26 20.69 -6.59
N ALA A 39 2.52 20.86 -5.51
CA ALA A 39 2.15 19.76 -4.61
C ALA A 39 1.26 18.73 -5.31
N SER A 40 0.34 19.17 -6.17
CA SER A 40 -0.50 18.27 -6.96
C SER A 40 0.33 17.40 -7.90
N VAL A 41 1.29 17.98 -8.62
CA VAL A 41 2.20 17.21 -9.49
C VAL A 41 3.01 16.20 -8.67
N PHE A 42 3.56 16.63 -7.53
CA PHE A 42 4.37 15.76 -6.67
C PHE A 42 3.56 14.59 -6.10
N LEU A 43 2.39 14.84 -5.49
CA LEU A 43 1.54 13.81 -4.89
C LEU A 43 0.97 12.83 -5.94
N ASN A 44 0.58 13.33 -7.12
CA ASN A 44 0.15 12.44 -8.21
C ASN A 44 1.31 11.57 -8.72
N THR A 45 2.51 12.13 -8.84
CA THR A 45 3.70 11.37 -9.24
C THR A 45 4.03 10.29 -8.21
N GLU A 46 3.97 10.63 -6.92
CA GLU A 46 4.19 9.68 -5.82
C GLU A 46 3.20 8.52 -5.88
N GLN A 47 1.90 8.80 -5.97
CA GLN A 47 0.88 7.75 -6.06
C GLN A 47 1.02 6.89 -7.32
N TYR A 48 1.41 7.49 -8.45
CA TYR A 48 1.67 6.76 -9.68
C TYR A 48 2.84 5.79 -9.56
N LEU A 49 3.98 6.25 -9.01
CA LEU A 49 5.16 5.41 -8.79
C LEU A 49 4.87 4.27 -7.81
N VAL A 50 4.12 4.55 -6.76
CA VAL A 50 3.63 3.56 -5.79
C VAL A 50 2.80 2.47 -6.47
N ALA A 51 1.81 2.86 -7.29
CA ALA A 51 0.97 1.92 -8.00
C ALA A 51 1.77 1.08 -9.00
N LEU A 52 2.66 1.71 -9.77
CA LEU A 52 3.54 1.03 -10.71
C LEU A 52 4.44 0.01 -10.00
N GLY A 53 5.02 0.37 -8.86
CA GLY A 53 5.84 -0.52 -8.04
C GLY A 53 5.09 -1.76 -7.57
N LEU A 54 3.84 -1.61 -7.10
CA LEU A 54 3.00 -2.74 -6.71
C LEU A 54 2.66 -3.66 -7.89
N VAL A 55 2.36 -3.10 -9.06
CA VAL A 55 2.09 -3.90 -10.27
C VAL A 55 3.32 -4.71 -10.66
N ILE A 56 4.50 -4.10 -10.64
CA ILE A 56 5.76 -4.81 -10.91
C ILE A 56 5.97 -5.93 -9.90
N ALA A 57 5.84 -5.65 -8.60
CA ALA A 57 6.02 -6.64 -7.55
C ALA A 57 5.06 -7.83 -7.69
N VAL A 58 3.78 -7.59 -7.99
CA VAL A 58 2.80 -8.66 -8.25
C VAL A 58 3.19 -9.47 -9.48
N ASN A 59 3.61 -8.81 -10.56
CA ASN A 59 4.00 -9.48 -11.79
C ASN A 59 5.24 -10.37 -11.61
N GLU A 60 6.24 -9.92 -10.85
CA GLU A 60 7.42 -10.74 -10.54
C GLU A 60 7.05 -11.95 -9.68
N ASN A 61 6.19 -11.77 -8.68
CA ASN A 61 5.70 -12.86 -7.84
C ASN A 61 4.88 -13.88 -8.64
N LEU A 62 3.98 -13.41 -9.51
CA LEU A 62 3.22 -14.26 -10.41
C LEU A 62 4.13 -15.02 -11.38
N HIS A 63 5.15 -14.36 -11.93
CA HIS A 63 6.09 -15.01 -12.83
C HIS A 63 6.90 -16.12 -12.13
N LYS A 64 7.25 -15.94 -10.84
CA LYS A 64 7.89 -16.98 -10.03
C LYS A 64 6.94 -18.15 -9.75
N LEU A 65 5.67 -17.86 -9.44
CA LEU A 65 4.65 -18.90 -9.19
C LEU A 65 4.27 -19.69 -10.44
N PHE A 66 4.29 -19.03 -11.60
CA PHE A 66 3.85 -19.58 -12.89
C PHE A 66 4.98 -19.57 -13.93
N ALA A 67 6.18 -20.00 -13.55
CA ALA A 67 7.35 -20.04 -14.44
C ALA A 67 7.12 -20.89 -15.71
N THR A 68 6.21 -21.85 -15.63
CA THR A 68 5.91 -22.84 -16.69
C THR A 68 4.57 -22.59 -17.40
N PHE A 69 3.87 -21.50 -17.11
CA PHE A 69 2.54 -21.25 -17.69
C PHE A 69 2.65 -20.60 -19.08
N ALA A 70 2.67 -21.43 -20.11
CA ALA A 70 2.60 -21.03 -21.50
C ALA A 70 1.19 -21.31 -22.04
N ILE A 71 0.45 -20.27 -22.42
CA ILE A 71 -0.84 -20.42 -23.10
C ILE A 71 -0.53 -20.67 -24.58
N SER A 72 -0.51 -21.94 -24.98
CA SER A 72 -0.40 -22.34 -26.39
C SER A 72 -1.80 -22.35 -27.01
N GLY A 73 -2.21 -21.21 -27.55
CA GLY A 73 -3.43 -21.08 -28.35
C GLY A 73 -3.12 -20.89 -29.84
N GLY A 74 -3.26 -21.97 -30.62
CA GLY A 74 -3.56 -21.97 -32.06
C GLY A 74 -2.51 -21.49 -33.07
N ALA A 75 -1.74 -20.44 -32.81
CA ALA A 75 -0.67 -19.95 -33.70
C ALA A 75 0.24 -18.87 -33.06
N ILE A 76 -0.04 -18.44 -31.82
CA ILE A 76 0.70 -17.34 -31.19
C ILE A 76 1.27 -17.80 -29.86
N ILE A 77 2.59 -18.02 -29.83
CA ILE A 77 3.32 -18.28 -28.59
C ILE A 77 3.57 -16.92 -27.91
N ILE A 78 2.57 -16.40 -27.19
CA ILE A 78 2.78 -15.25 -26.29
C ILE A 78 3.42 -15.80 -25.02
N GLY A 79 4.70 -15.47 -24.80
CA GLY A 79 5.39 -15.84 -23.56
C GLY A 79 4.62 -15.35 -22.33
N GLY A 80 4.39 -16.24 -21.36
CA GLY A 80 3.47 -16.01 -20.22
C GLY A 80 3.69 -14.69 -19.49
N ARG A 81 4.93 -14.18 -19.44
CA ARG A 81 5.29 -12.90 -18.83
C ARG A 81 4.50 -11.70 -19.41
N LYS A 82 4.27 -11.67 -20.73
CA LYS A 82 3.48 -10.59 -21.37
C LYS A 82 1.99 -10.71 -21.06
N THR A 83 1.46 -11.93 -21.00
CA THR A 83 0.05 -12.19 -20.69
C THR A 83 -0.28 -11.83 -19.24
N PHE A 84 0.59 -12.15 -18.28
CA PHE A 84 0.41 -11.73 -16.89
C PHE A 84 0.42 -10.21 -16.74
N ILE A 85 1.36 -9.51 -17.39
CA ILE A 85 1.37 -8.04 -17.38
C ILE A 85 0.05 -7.48 -17.94
N LEU A 86 -0.46 -8.06 -19.04
CA LEU A 86 -1.69 -7.61 -19.67
C LEU A 86 -2.92 -7.85 -18.77
N ILE A 87 -2.99 -9.01 -18.11
CA ILE A 87 -4.08 -9.36 -17.18
C ILE A 87 -4.03 -8.47 -15.93
N THR A 88 -2.85 -8.28 -15.34
CA THR A 88 -2.69 -7.41 -14.16
C THR A 88 -3.05 -5.98 -14.52
N ALA A 89 -2.54 -5.45 -15.64
CA ALA A 89 -2.88 -4.12 -16.14
C ALA A 89 -4.39 -3.96 -16.39
N CYS A 90 -5.03 -4.96 -17.01
CA CYS A 90 -6.46 -5.01 -17.27
C CYS A 90 -7.30 -5.05 -15.98
N ASN A 91 -6.81 -5.67 -14.90
CA ASN A 91 -7.47 -5.67 -13.59
C ASN A 91 -7.24 -4.38 -12.78
N THR A 92 -6.08 -3.74 -12.91
CA THR A 92 -5.84 -2.42 -12.29
C THR A 92 -6.62 -1.31 -12.97
N LEU A 93 -6.88 -1.41 -14.28
CA LEU A 93 -7.65 -0.42 -15.03
C LEU A 93 -9.06 -0.12 -14.43
N PRO A 94 -9.92 -1.13 -14.15
CA PRO A 94 -11.22 -0.89 -13.52
C PRO A 94 -11.07 -0.41 -12.08
N THR A 95 -9.98 -0.75 -11.40
CA THR A 95 -9.69 -0.24 -10.05
C THR A 95 -9.42 1.27 -10.04
N ILE A 96 -8.77 1.79 -11.08
CA ILE A 96 -8.53 3.24 -11.25
C ILE A 96 -9.82 3.98 -11.65
N LEU A 97 -10.71 3.30 -12.38
CA LEU A 97 -11.99 3.88 -12.82
C LEU A 97 -13.09 3.82 -11.75
N LEU A 98 -12.87 3.07 -10.66
CA LEU A 98 -13.78 2.98 -9.52
C LEU A 98 -13.69 4.25 -8.66
N THR A 99 -14.56 5.21 -8.94
CA THR A 99 -14.73 6.46 -8.17
C THR A 99 -15.47 6.29 -6.84
N ASN A 100 -16.02 5.10 -6.56
CA ASN A 100 -16.83 4.85 -5.37
C ASN A 100 -15.99 4.35 -4.19
N LEU A 101 -15.77 5.21 -3.19
CA LEU A 101 -15.08 4.89 -1.93
C LEU A 101 -15.67 3.69 -1.17
N SER A 102 -16.98 3.43 -1.30
CA SER A 102 -17.64 2.26 -0.69
C SER A 102 -17.20 0.94 -1.32
N ILE A 103 -17.05 0.90 -2.66
CA ILE A 103 -16.57 -0.29 -3.36
C ILE A 103 -15.10 -0.51 -3.01
N LEU A 104 -14.31 0.57 -2.98
CA LEU A 104 -12.91 0.52 -2.57
C LEU A 104 -12.77 -0.04 -1.15
N SER A 105 -13.58 0.42 -0.20
CA SER A 105 -13.57 -0.08 1.18
C SER A 105 -13.87 -1.58 1.27
N TYR A 106 -14.82 -2.07 0.46
CA TYR A 106 -15.14 -3.51 0.40
C TYR A 106 -13.99 -4.33 -0.21
N VAL A 107 -13.34 -3.84 -1.27
CA VAL A 107 -12.16 -4.46 -1.87
C VAL A 107 -10.99 -4.50 -0.87
N LEU A 108 -10.76 -3.41 -0.15
CA LEU A 108 -9.74 -3.35 0.91
C LEU A 108 -10.03 -4.34 2.03
N ALA A 109 -11.29 -4.46 2.47
CA ALA A 109 -11.68 -5.43 3.49
C ALA A 109 -11.38 -6.88 3.06
N LYS A 110 -11.69 -7.23 1.80
CA LYS A 110 -11.30 -8.52 1.23
C LYS A 110 -9.78 -8.71 1.18
N GLY A 111 -9.04 -7.67 0.83
CA GLY A 111 -7.58 -7.66 0.84
C GLY A 111 -7.00 -7.96 2.22
N VAL A 112 -7.52 -7.35 3.28
CA VAL A 112 -7.10 -7.61 4.66
C VAL A 112 -7.33 -9.07 5.04
N ILE A 113 -8.51 -9.63 4.76
CA ILE A 113 -8.81 -11.03 5.04
C ILE A 113 -7.85 -11.95 4.28
N SER A 114 -7.60 -11.67 3.00
CA SER A 114 -6.64 -12.43 2.19
C SER A 114 -5.22 -12.38 2.76
N SER A 115 -4.77 -11.20 3.22
CA SER A 115 -3.45 -11.04 3.84
C SER A 115 -3.32 -11.86 5.14
N LEU A 116 -4.35 -11.87 5.98
CA LEU A 116 -4.37 -12.66 7.23
C LEU A 116 -4.30 -14.17 6.95
N LEU A 117 -4.98 -14.65 5.90
CA LEU A 117 -4.90 -16.05 5.48
C LEU A 117 -3.48 -16.43 5.03
N ILE A 118 -2.80 -15.57 4.28
CA ILE A 118 -1.41 -15.81 3.84
C ILE A 118 -0.47 -15.84 5.04
N VAL A 119 -0.56 -14.84 5.93
CA VAL A 119 0.25 -14.78 7.16
C VAL A 119 0.00 -16.01 8.03
N GLY A 120 -1.26 -16.39 8.25
CA GLY A 120 -1.62 -17.59 9.01
C GLY A 120 -1.06 -18.88 8.39
N SER A 121 -1.05 -18.96 7.05
CA SER A 121 -0.47 -20.10 6.33
C SER A 121 1.04 -20.17 6.52
N LEU A 122 1.75 -19.03 6.44
CA LEU A 122 3.19 -18.96 6.68
C LEU A 122 3.56 -19.36 8.11
N ILE A 123 2.79 -18.92 9.11
CA ILE A 123 2.99 -19.30 10.51
C ILE A 123 2.78 -20.80 10.68
N SER A 124 1.69 -21.36 10.12
CA SER A 124 1.38 -22.79 10.20
C SER A 124 2.51 -23.66 9.61
N VAL A 125 3.05 -23.25 8.45
CA VAL A 125 4.20 -23.90 7.82
C VAL A 125 5.46 -23.76 8.68
N GLY A 126 5.71 -22.57 9.24
CA GLY A 126 6.85 -22.31 10.13
C GLY A 126 6.83 -23.16 11.41
N VAL A 127 5.65 -23.34 12.02
CA VAL A 127 5.45 -24.17 13.22
C VAL A 127 5.55 -25.67 12.91
N SER A 128 5.21 -26.09 11.68
CA SER A 128 5.25 -27.49 11.24
C SER A 128 6.67 -28.03 10.97
N GLY A 129 7.73 -27.30 11.37
CA GLY A 129 9.09 -27.84 11.47
C GLY A 129 9.93 -27.78 10.19
N VAL A 130 9.46 -27.19 9.09
CA VAL A 130 10.31 -26.89 7.91
C VAL A 130 11.25 -25.71 8.11
N GLY A 131 11.27 -25.15 9.32
CA GLY A 131 12.36 -24.34 9.85
C GLY A 131 12.50 -22.97 9.19
N PHE A 132 12.30 -21.93 10.00
CA PHE A 132 13.22 -20.79 9.98
C PHE A 132 14.59 -21.30 10.42
N HIS A 133 15.21 -22.13 9.58
CA HIS A 133 16.65 -22.30 9.67
C HIS A 133 17.18 -20.92 9.37
N THR A 134 17.63 -20.24 10.43
CA THR A 134 18.56 -19.14 10.33
C THR A 134 19.73 -19.69 9.54
N GLN A 135 19.65 -19.66 8.21
CA GLN A 135 20.83 -19.77 7.38
C GLN A 135 21.75 -18.73 7.99
N GLY A 136 22.95 -19.14 8.41
CA GLY A 136 23.97 -18.28 9.03
C GLY A 136 24.45 -17.20 8.06
N GLY A 137 23.53 -16.40 7.55
CA GLY A 137 23.68 -15.35 6.58
C GLY A 137 23.80 -14.07 7.37
N GLN A 138 25.05 -13.61 7.47
CA GLN A 138 25.45 -12.23 7.63
C GLN A 138 24.34 -11.30 8.13
N LEU A 139 24.22 -11.20 9.46
CA LEU A 139 23.29 -10.32 10.19
C LEU A 139 23.35 -8.84 9.75
N TRP A 140 24.34 -8.50 8.93
CA TRP A 140 24.62 -7.16 8.46
C TRP A 140 24.80 -7.11 6.94
N ASN A 141 23.75 -7.40 6.17
CA ASN A 141 23.75 -7.09 4.75
C ASN A 141 23.44 -5.60 4.53
N MET A 142 24.48 -4.76 4.53
CA MET A 142 24.37 -3.31 4.28
C MET A 142 23.69 -2.99 2.94
N SER A 143 23.75 -3.88 1.93
CA SER A 143 23.11 -3.64 0.63
C SER A 143 21.59 -3.88 0.64
N GLY A 144 21.08 -4.66 1.60
CA GLY A 144 19.65 -4.94 1.74
C GLY A 144 18.90 -3.90 2.57
N ILE A 145 19.60 -3.17 3.43
CA ILE A 145 19.02 -2.15 4.32
C ILE A 145 18.21 -1.09 3.55
N PRO A 146 18.69 -0.49 2.45
CA PRO A 146 17.93 0.52 1.70
C PRO A 146 16.62 -0.04 1.14
N THR A 147 16.64 -1.28 0.64
CA THR A 147 15.48 -1.95 0.06
C THR A 147 14.43 -2.27 1.13
N SER A 148 14.85 -2.85 2.27
CA SER A 148 13.95 -3.13 3.40
C SER A 148 13.39 -1.84 4.01
N MET A 149 14.22 -0.80 4.15
CA MET A 149 13.80 0.50 4.63
C MET A 149 12.78 1.15 3.68
N SER A 150 12.96 1.00 2.37
CA SER A 150 12.02 1.51 1.37
C SER A 150 10.65 0.86 1.49
N PHE A 151 10.59 -0.48 1.63
CA PHE A 151 9.33 -1.18 1.87
C PHE A 151 8.69 -0.79 3.21
N TYR A 152 9.50 -0.60 4.24
CA TYR A 152 9.00 -0.14 5.53
C TYR A 152 8.36 1.25 5.43
N ILE A 153 9.04 2.23 4.83
CA ILE A 153 8.50 3.59 4.62
C ILE A 153 7.23 3.54 3.76
N PHE A 154 7.22 2.71 2.71
CA PHE A 154 6.06 2.52 1.83
C PHE A 154 4.81 2.08 2.59
N CYS A 155 4.93 1.18 3.57
CA CYS A 155 3.80 0.75 4.41
C CYS A 155 3.18 1.89 5.23
N PHE A 156 3.93 2.96 5.48
CA PHE A 156 3.47 4.15 6.21
C PHE A 156 3.14 5.35 5.28
N ALA A 157 3.28 5.21 3.96
CA ALA A 157 3.08 6.27 2.97
C ALA A 157 1.61 6.50 2.57
N GLY A 158 0.66 6.34 3.52
CA GLY A 158 -0.77 6.52 3.29
C GLY A 158 -1.28 7.96 3.44
N HIS A 159 -0.39 8.92 3.70
CA HIS A 159 -0.76 10.29 4.09
C HIS A 159 -1.61 11.07 3.06
N PRO A 160 -1.46 10.91 1.73
CA PRO A 160 -2.24 11.71 0.77
C PRO A 160 -3.72 11.34 0.71
N VAL A 161 -4.08 10.11 1.10
CA VAL A 161 -5.48 9.62 1.06
C VAL A 161 -6.26 9.90 2.35
N LEU A 162 -5.59 10.36 3.39
CA LEU A 162 -6.17 10.60 4.70
C LEU A 162 -7.31 11.64 4.72
N PRO A 163 -7.24 12.79 4.01
CA PRO A 163 -8.34 13.73 3.95
C PRO A 163 -9.60 13.13 3.32
N SER A 164 -9.44 12.30 2.28
CA SER A 164 -10.55 11.63 1.61
C SER A 164 -11.24 10.63 2.56
N ILE A 165 -10.46 9.89 3.36
CA ILE A 165 -10.97 8.99 4.39
C ILE A 165 -11.69 9.79 5.48
N TYR A 166 -11.11 10.91 5.93
CA TYR A 166 -11.70 11.80 6.93
C TYR A 166 -13.09 12.32 6.48
N MET A 167 -13.19 12.80 5.24
CA MET A 167 -14.44 13.31 4.68
C MET A 167 -15.49 12.20 4.47
N SER A 168 -15.05 10.99 4.13
CA SER A 168 -15.93 9.84 3.91
C SER A 168 -16.45 9.19 5.20
N MET A 169 -15.85 9.48 6.37
CA MET A 169 -16.29 8.88 7.62
C MET A 169 -17.57 9.51 8.16
N ARG A 170 -18.51 8.65 8.54
CA ARG A 170 -19.75 9.03 9.22
C ARG A 170 -19.48 9.67 10.59
N HIS A 171 -18.48 9.17 11.32
CA HIS A 171 -18.13 9.65 12.67
C HIS A 171 -16.70 10.18 12.72
N ARG A 172 -16.50 11.42 12.26
CA ARG A 172 -15.18 12.07 12.17
C ARG A 172 -14.37 12.10 13.47
N HIS A 173 -15.02 12.11 14.63
CA HIS A 173 -14.34 12.05 15.93
C HIS A 173 -13.56 10.74 16.16
N GLN A 174 -13.89 9.65 15.44
CA GLN A 174 -13.19 8.37 15.56
C GLN A 174 -11.94 8.30 14.68
N PHE A 175 -11.73 9.27 13.79
CA PHE A 175 -10.65 9.23 12.80
C PHE A 175 -9.29 8.91 13.41
N ILE A 176 -8.88 9.70 14.42
CA ILE A 176 -7.58 9.53 15.08
C ILE A 176 -7.49 8.19 15.80
N LYS A 177 -8.59 7.71 16.40
CA LYS A 177 -8.61 6.40 17.06
C LYS A 177 -8.40 5.27 16.04
N VAL A 178 -9.10 5.31 14.92
CA VAL A 178 -9.01 4.29 13.86
C VAL A 178 -7.64 4.29 13.20
N ILE A 179 -7.11 5.46 12.85
CA ILE A 179 -5.78 5.60 12.26
C ILE A 179 -4.69 5.15 13.24
N SER A 180 -4.76 5.59 14.51
CA SER A 180 -3.79 5.17 15.52
C SER A 180 -3.80 3.65 15.74
N LEU A 181 -4.99 3.04 15.77
CA LEU A 181 -5.13 1.59 15.89
C LEU A 181 -4.55 0.88 14.66
N GLY A 182 -4.86 1.35 13.46
CA GLY A 182 -4.36 0.78 12.21
C GLY A 182 -2.84 0.85 12.10
N MET A 183 -2.25 2.00 12.47
CA MET A 183 -0.79 2.19 12.49
C MET A 183 -0.12 1.28 13.51
N HIS A 184 -0.72 1.12 14.70
CA HIS A 184 -0.19 0.21 15.72
C HIS A 184 -0.26 -1.24 15.27
N LEU A 185 -1.38 -1.68 14.67
CA LEU A 185 -1.55 -3.02 14.14
C LEU A 185 -0.53 -3.31 13.02
N ASN A 186 -0.33 -2.37 12.09
CA ASN A 186 0.62 -2.51 10.99
C ASN A 186 2.07 -2.63 11.51
N SER A 187 2.45 -1.80 12.48
CA SER A 187 3.78 -1.86 13.09
C SER A 187 4.05 -3.21 13.77
N ASN A 188 3.07 -3.76 14.49
CA ASN A 188 3.20 -5.07 15.13
C ASN A 188 3.28 -6.19 14.09
N LEU A 189 2.45 -6.13 13.05
CA LEU A 189 2.47 -7.11 11.97
C LEU A 189 3.81 -7.14 11.23
N MET A 190 4.36 -5.97 10.89
CA MET A 190 5.66 -5.88 10.22
C MET A 190 6.81 -6.34 11.12
N SER A 191 6.78 -6.00 12.41
CA SER A 191 7.77 -6.48 13.38
C SER A 191 7.73 -8.01 13.52
N PHE A 192 6.53 -8.58 13.54
CA PHE A 192 6.34 -10.03 13.55
C PHE A 192 6.86 -10.69 12.27
N ILE A 193 6.54 -10.14 11.09
CA ILE A 193 7.02 -10.67 9.81
C ILE A 193 8.55 -10.62 9.73
N ILE A 194 9.18 -9.53 10.18
CA ILE A 194 10.65 -9.39 10.21
C ILE A 194 11.31 -10.36 11.19
N PHE A 195 10.65 -10.67 12.32
CA PHE A 195 11.19 -11.64 13.29
C PHE A 195 11.04 -13.07 12.79
N VAL A 196 9.98 -13.32 12.02
CA VAL A 196 9.65 -14.64 11.49
C VAL A 196 10.49 -14.96 10.26
N VAL A 197 10.65 -14.05 9.30
CA VAL A 197 11.43 -14.25 8.06
C VAL A 197 12.93 -14.03 8.27
#